data_AF-A0A956FVV7-F1
#
_entry.id   AF-A0A956FVV7-F1
#
_cell.length_a   1.000
_cell.length_b   1.000
_cell.length_c   1.000
_cell.angle_alpha   90.00
_cell.angle_beta   90.00
_cell.angle_gamma   90.00
#
_symmetry.space_group_name_H-M   'P 1'
#
loop_
_entity.id
_entity.type
_entity.pdbx_description
1 polymer ?
#
loop_
_entity_poly.entity_id
_entity_poly.type
_entity_poly.pdbx_seq_one_letter_code
_entity_poly.pdbx_strand_id
1 'polypeptide(L)'
;MFSEESVSDRLQTEPSALALDAHPYADFLGRVAKPGRYIGGEEQQIRKAWDPAIVCRFVLAFPDLYEIGMSHLGSRILYNLINKAEDLLCERAFSPWGDLEAELRARGLPLISLESQRPLADFDVVGFSLQYELSYTNVLLNLELGGIPLRSAERGDQHPIVLAGGPTATHPEPLANFVDIFLVGEAEEVLPELLRTIGRLRRAGATRSEVLAAAVKLPGIYVPEFYRVAEDPRSELEVVVGRTPAGERAGAPERVERVWVRDLDAYPFPTEFPVPYAEAIFD
;
A
#
# COMPACT_ATOMS: atom_id res chain seq x y z
N MET A 1 23.89 -39.85 -27.30
CA MET A 1 23.02 -39.04 -28.17
C MET A 1 22.16 -38.19 -27.25
N PHE A 2 22.79 -37.18 -26.65
CA PHE A 2 22.12 -36.22 -25.79
C PHE A 2 21.84 -35.01 -26.70
N SER A 3 20.56 -34.74 -26.91
CA SER A 3 20.11 -33.61 -27.73
C SER A 3 20.42 -32.31 -27.00
N GLU A 4 21.30 -31.52 -27.58
CA GLU A 4 21.46 -30.09 -27.30
C GLU A 4 20.17 -29.36 -27.74
N GLU A 5 19.12 -29.44 -26.92
CA GLU A 5 18.07 -28.43 -26.99
C GLU A 5 18.63 -27.15 -26.39
N SER A 6 18.88 -26.20 -27.27
CA SER A 6 19.54 -24.93 -26.99
C SER A 6 18.84 -24.18 -25.86
N VAL A 7 19.62 -23.85 -24.84
CA VAL A 7 19.34 -22.85 -23.79
C VAL A 7 18.94 -21.47 -24.37
N SER A 8 19.12 -21.28 -25.68
CA SER A 8 18.72 -20.09 -26.45
C SER A 8 17.21 -19.88 -26.57
N ASP A 9 16.36 -20.88 -26.33
CA ASP A 9 14.91 -20.78 -26.60
C ASP A 9 14.06 -20.34 -25.39
N ARG A 10 14.70 -20.11 -24.22
CA ARG A 10 14.03 -19.63 -23.00
C ARG A 10 14.19 -18.13 -22.72
N LEU A 11 14.72 -17.36 -23.67
CA LEU A 11 14.96 -15.92 -23.54
C LEU A 11 14.10 -15.06 -24.48
N GLN A 12 12.99 -15.59 -24.98
CA GLN A 12 11.98 -14.80 -25.71
C GLN A 12 10.87 -14.25 -24.79
N THR A 13 11.23 -13.78 -23.60
CA THR A 13 10.38 -12.79 -22.94
C THR A 13 10.65 -11.46 -23.65
N GLU A 14 9.70 -11.02 -24.46
CA GLU A 14 9.64 -9.65 -24.99
C GLU A 14 10.13 -8.69 -23.91
N PRO A 15 11.17 -7.86 -24.16
CA PRO A 15 11.58 -6.87 -23.18
C PRO A 15 10.36 -6.02 -22.88
N SER A 16 9.95 -5.97 -21.61
CA SER A 16 8.98 -5.02 -21.07
C SER A 16 9.58 -3.61 -21.11
N ALA A 17 9.94 -3.14 -22.30
CA ALA A 17 10.29 -1.76 -22.54
C ALA A 17 8.99 -0.97 -22.39
N LEU A 18 8.75 -0.47 -21.18
CA LEU A 18 7.89 0.69 -21.01
C LEU A 18 8.44 1.75 -21.95
N ALA A 19 7.72 2.01 -23.04
CA ALA A 19 8.05 3.11 -23.92
C ALA A 19 7.96 4.38 -23.09
N LEU A 20 9.11 5.00 -22.80
CA LEU A 20 9.19 6.24 -22.03
C LEU A 20 8.23 7.30 -22.60
N ASP A 21 7.99 7.29 -23.91
CA ASP A 21 7.05 8.19 -24.61
C ASP A 21 5.59 8.07 -24.14
N ALA A 22 5.20 6.93 -23.55
CA ALA A 22 3.87 6.71 -22.99
C ALA A 22 3.78 6.97 -21.47
N HIS A 23 4.92 7.25 -20.83
CA HIS A 23 4.98 7.47 -19.39
C HIS A 23 4.29 8.80 -19.01
N PRO A 24 3.41 8.85 -17.99
CA PRO A 24 2.71 10.10 -17.61
C PRO A 24 3.64 11.28 -17.29
N TYR A 25 4.86 10.98 -16.84
CA TYR A 25 5.90 11.96 -16.50
C TYR A 25 6.94 12.24 -17.60
N ALA A 26 6.83 11.61 -18.78
CA ALA A 26 7.88 11.60 -19.82
C ALA A 26 8.47 12.98 -20.12
N ASP A 27 7.58 13.97 -20.30
CA ASP A 27 7.93 15.33 -20.75
C ASP A 27 8.82 16.12 -19.79
N PHE A 28 8.95 15.68 -18.54
CA PHE A 28 9.66 16.42 -17.50
C PHE A 28 10.57 15.57 -16.61
N LEU A 29 10.69 14.26 -16.85
CA LEU A 29 11.64 13.40 -16.12
C LEU A 29 13.08 13.93 -16.19
N GLY A 30 13.46 14.60 -17.28
CA GLY A 30 14.78 15.25 -17.40
C GLY A 30 15.01 16.47 -16.48
N ARG A 31 13.99 16.93 -15.76
CA ARG A 31 14.03 18.10 -14.86
C ARG A 31 14.07 17.73 -13.38
N VAL A 32 13.86 16.46 -13.04
CA VAL A 32 13.85 15.97 -11.65
C VAL A 32 15.14 15.21 -11.34
N ALA A 33 15.56 15.24 -10.07
CA ALA A 33 16.68 14.49 -9.58
C ALA A 33 16.36 13.00 -9.53
N LYS A 34 17.30 12.17 -10.02
CA LYS A 34 17.20 10.71 -10.07
C LYS A 34 15.86 10.22 -10.66
N PRO A 35 15.58 10.48 -11.96
CA PRO A 35 14.31 10.10 -12.59
C PRO A 35 14.00 8.59 -12.53
N GLY A 36 15.03 7.74 -12.39
CA GLY A 36 14.88 6.30 -12.18
C GLY A 36 13.98 5.91 -11.00
N ARG A 37 13.78 6.81 -10.01
CA ARG A 37 12.85 6.62 -8.89
C ARG A 37 11.38 6.48 -9.32
N TYR A 38 11.03 6.96 -10.50
CA TYR A 38 9.65 7.23 -10.89
C TYR A 38 9.20 6.51 -12.16
N ILE A 39 10.14 5.89 -12.90
CA ILE A 39 9.86 5.30 -14.23
C ILE A 39 9.17 3.94 -14.11
N GLY A 40 9.51 3.17 -13.07
CA GLY A 40 9.20 1.75 -13.00
C GLY A 40 9.95 0.93 -14.06
N GLY A 41 9.42 -0.24 -14.41
CA GLY A 41 10.02 -1.11 -15.43
C GLY A 41 11.17 -1.97 -14.94
N GLU A 42 11.38 -2.06 -13.63
CA GLU A 42 12.50 -2.75 -12.99
C GLU A 42 12.60 -4.22 -13.41
N GLU A 43 13.83 -4.74 -13.47
CA GLU A 43 14.05 -6.17 -13.66
C GLU A 43 13.42 -6.92 -12.48
N GLN A 44 12.74 -8.05 -12.74
CA GLN A 44 12.02 -8.84 -11.73
C GLN A 44 10.81 -8.13 -11.09
N GLN A 45 10.34 -7.00 -11.65
CA GLN A 45 9.02 -6.48 -11.27
C GLN A 45 7.91 -7.46 -11.69
N ILE A 46 6.92 -7.66 -10.82
CA ILE A 46 5.73 -8.44 -11.13
C ILE A 46 4.64 -7.48 -11.59
N ARG A 47 4.28 -7.56 -12.87
CA ARG A 47 3.20 -6.76 -13.46
C ARG A 47 2.05 -7.66 -13.85
N LYS A 48 0.92 -7.53 -13.15
CA LYS A 48 -0.33 -8.23 -13.47
C LYS A 48 -1.23 -7.37 -14.34
N ALA A 49 -1.98 -8.00 -15.23
CA ALA A 49 -3.04 -7.32 -15.96
C ALA A 49 -4.16 -6.90 -15.00
N TRP A 50 -4.79 -5.75 -15.26
CA TRP A 50 -5.94 -5.25 -14.50
C TRP A 50 -7.24 -5.99 -14.86
N ASP A 51 -7.16 -7.32 -14.87
CA ASP A 51 -8.21 -8.24 -15.31
C ASP A 51 -9.42 -8.21 -14.34
N PRO A 52 -10.66 -8.37 -14.83
CA PRO A 52 -11.83 -8.61 -13.99
C PRO A 52 -11.68 -9.74 -12.96
N ALA A 53 -10.83 -10.74 -13.16
CA ALA A 53 -10.55 -11.81 -12.20
C ALA A 53 -9.78 -11.35 -10.94
N ILE A 54 -9.09 -10.20 -10.98
CA ILE A 54 -8.35 -9.64 -9.84
C ILE A 54 -9.32 -9.08 -8.79
N VAL A 55 -9.66 -9.85 -7.77
CA VAL A 55 -10.62 -9.49 -6.71
C VAL A 55 -10.29 -8.15 -6.06
N CYS A 56 -9.02 -7.87 -5.78
CA CYS A 56 -8.59 -6.62 -5.17
C CYS A 56 -7.29 -6.10 -5.82
N ARG A 57 -7.31 -4.82 -6.18
CA ARG A 57 -6.16 -4.06 -6.67
C ARG A 57 -5.59 -3.23 -5.53
N PHE A 58 -4.39 -3.58 -5.10
CA PHE A 58 -3.70 -3.01 -3.97
C PHE A 58 -2.47 -2.24 -4.45
N VAL A 59 -2.24 -1.06 -3.88
CA VAL A 59 -0.94 -0.39 -3.97
C VAL A 59 -0.31 -0.35 -2.58
N LEU A 60 0.89 -0.90 -2.47
CA LEU A 60 1.75 -0.82 -1.30
C LEU A 60 2.63 0.42 -1.43
N ALA A 61 2.14 1.54 -0.91
CA ALA A 61 2.85 2.79 -0.85
C ALA A 61 3.85 2.79 0.32
N PHE A 62 5.07 3.21 0.04
CA PHE A 62 6.06 3.52 1.06
C PHE A 62 6.13 5.03 1.22
N PRO A 63 5.81 5.61 2.40
CA PRO A 63 5.74 7.05 2.62
C PRO A 63 7.14 7.69 2.76
N ASP A 64 8.05 7.32 1.88
CA ASP A 64 9.41 7.84 1.80
C ASP A 64 9.96 7.65 0.37
N LEU A 65 11.18 8.11 0.14
CA LEU A 65 11.88 7.97 -1.12
C LEU A 65 12.01 6.50 -1.55
N TYR A 66 12.00 6.33 -2.86
CA TYR A 66 12.20 5.05 -3.54
C TYR A 66 13.42 4.28 -3.01
N GLU A 67 14.59 4.91 -2.87
CA GLU A 67 15.79 4.18 -2.43
C GLU A 67 15.67 3.62 -1.01
N ILE A 68 14.90 4.27 -0.14
CA ILE A 68 14.67 3.85 1.24
C ILE A 68 13.63 2.72 1.25
N GLY A 69 12.51 2.91 0.55
CA GLY A 69 11.46 1.92 0.52
C GLY A 69 11.86 0.63 -0.22
N MET A 70 12.75 0.71 -1.21
CA MET A 70 13.30 -0.48 -1.89
C MET A 70 14.21 -1.33 -0.99
N SER A 71 14.84 -0.73 0.01
CA SER A 71 15.62 -1.44 1.04
C SER A 71 14.75 -2.09 2.12
N HIS A 72 13.45 -1.75 2.18
CA HIS A 72 12.56 -2.26 3.22
C HIS A 72 12.11 -3.71 2.97
N LEU A 73 12.64 -4.62 3.77
CA LEU A 73 12.46 -6.07 3.63
C LEU A 73 11.00 -6.51 3.78
N GLY A 74 10.27 -5.97 4.76
CA GLY A 74 8.86 -6.31 4.97
C GLY A 74 7.98 -5.96 3.75
N SER A 75 8.26 -4.83 3.09
CA SER A 75 7.52 -4.44 1.88
C SER A 75 7.78 -5.40 0.73
N ARG A 76 9.00 -5.94 0.62
CA ARG A 76 9.37 -6.93 -0.41
C ARG A 76 8.68 -8.27 -0.17
N ILE A 77 8.58 -8.71 1.09
CA ILE A 77 7.84 -9.92 1.48
C ILE A 77 6.37 -9.75 1.12
N LEU A 78 5.73 -8.66 1.55
CA LEU A 78 4.31 -8.41 1.27
C LEU A 78 4.04 -8.27 -0.23
N TYR A 79 4.86 -7.53 -0.97
CA TYR A 79 4.74 -7.39 -2.42
C TYR A 79 4.73 -8.77 -3.12
N ASN A 80 5.70 -9.62 -2.78
CA ASN A 80 5.79 -10.97 -3.34
C ASN A 80 4.63 -11.87 -2.89
N LEU A 81 4.28 -11.84 -1.61
CA LEU A 81 3.19 -12.63 -1.05
C LEU A 81 1.86 -12.32 -1.75
N ILE A 82 1.51 -11.04 -1.88
CA ILE A 82 0.27 -10.63 -2.52
C ILE A 82 0.31 -10.95 -4.02
N ASN A 83 1.43 -10.73 -4.70
CA ASN A 83 1.54 -11.03 -6.11
C ASN A 83 1.63 -12.53 -6.44
N LYS A 84 1.92 -13.42 -5.48
CA LYS A 84 1.77 -14.87 -5.66
C LYS A 84 0.31 -15.32 -5.71
N ALA A 85 -0.61 -14.58 -5.10
CA ALA A 85 -2.03 -14.91 -5.15
C ALA A 85 -2.62 -14.55 -6.52
N GLU A 86 -3.21 -15.49 -7.24
CA GLU A 86 -3.74 -15.27 -8.60
C GLU A 86 -4.82 -14.18 -8.66
N ASP A 87 -5.58 -14.02 -7.57
CA ASP A 87 -6.73 -13.13 -7.46
C ASP A 87 -6.42 -11.74 -6.90
N LEU A 88 -5.16 -11.45 -6.55
CA LEU A 88 -4.72 -10.17 -6.01
C LEU A 88 -3.67 -9.51 -6.90
N LEU A 89 -3.69 -8.20 -6.98
CA LEU A 89 -2.68 -7.38 -7.68
C LEU A 89 -2.06 -6.42 -6.68
N CYS A 90 -0.74 -6.42 -6.58
CA CYS A 90 0.01 -5.49 -5.75
C CYS A 90 0.99 -4.69 -6.59
N GLU A 91 0.88 -3.37 -6.53
CA GLU A 91 1.81 -2.42 -7.14
C GLU A 91 2.48 -1.57 -6.06
N ARG A 92 3.60 -0.92 -6.38
CA ARG A 92 4.36 -0.08 -5.45
C ARG A 92 4.19 1.39 -5.80
N ALA A 93 4.22 2.23 -4.77
CA ALA A 93 4.31 3.68 -4.91
C ALA A 93 5.25 4.24 -3.83
N PHE A 94 5.87 5.38 -4.11
CA PHE A 94 6.82 6.03 -3.22
C PHE A 94 6.57 7.53 -3.19
N SER A 95 6.93 8.17 -2.08
CA SER A 95 6.83 9.62 -1.98
C SER A 95 7.72 10.29 -3.03
N PRO A 96 7.23 11.31 -3.74
CA PRO A 96 8.07 12.10 -4.62
C PRO A 96 9.08 12.90 -3.80
N TRP A 97 10.21 13.24 -4.43
CA TRP A 97 11.06 14.29 -3.90
C TRP A 97 10.47 15.66 -4.25
N GLY A 98 10.96 16.74 -3.64
CA GLY A 98 10.37 18.08 -3.79
C GLY A 98 10.34 18.62 -5.22
N ASP A 99 11.26 18.18 -6.09
CA ASP A 99 11.28 18.56 -7.51
C ASP A 99 10.19 17.83 -8.33
N LEU A 100 10.00 16.53 -8.11
CA LEU A 100 8.88 15.82 -8.70
C LEU A 100 7.54 16.34 -8.18
N GLU A 101 7.42 16.56 -6.87
CA GLU A 101 6.22 17.16 -6.27
C GLU A 101 5.85 18.48 -6.96
N ALA A 102 6.83 19.37 -7.15
CA ALA A 102 6.62 20.66 -7.80
C ALA A 102 6.09 20.50 -9.24
N GLU A 103 6.65 19.57 -10.03
CA GLU A 103 6.18 19.30 -11.39
C GLU A 103 4.78 18.68 -11.41
N LEU A 104 4.46 17.75 -10.50
CA LEU A 104 3.12 17.15 -10.39
C LEU A 104 2.07 18.21 -10.08
N ARG A 105 2.34 19.08 -9.10
CA ARG A 105 1.44 20.19 -8.74
C ARG A 105 1.26 21.19 -9.87
N ALA A 106 2.36 21.61 -10.50
CA ALA A 106 2.32 22.58 -11.59
C ALA A 106 1.51 22.08 -12.80
N ARG A 107 1.46 20.76 -13.00
CA ARG A 107 0.79 20.11 -14.13
C ARG A 107 -0.56 19.50 -13.79
N GLY A 108 -0.95 19.46 -12.52
CA GLY A 108 -2.14 18.76 -12.06
C GLY A 108 -2.10 17.25 -12.35
N LEU A 109 -0.92 16.64 -12.30
CA LEU A 109 -0.74 15.20 -12.53
C LEU A 109 -0.78 14.45 -11.19
N PRO A 110 -1.39 13.25 -11.16
CA PRO A 110 -1.47 12.46 -9.95
C PRO A 110 -0.16 11.74 -9.66
N LEU A 111 0.06 11.39 -8.39
CA LEU A 111 1.02 10.36 -8.01
C LEU A 111 0.54 8.99 -8.52
N ILE A 112 1.46 8.23 -9.10
CA ILE A 112 1.19 6.95 -9.77
C ILE A 112 1.98 5.79 -9.16
N SER A 113 1.50 4.56 -9.40
CA SER A 113 2.25 3.33 -9.13
C SER A 113 3.39 3.08 -10.12
N LEU A 114 4.40 2.29 -9.75
CA LEU A 114 5.54 2.00 -10.62
C LEU A 114 5.23 0.99 -11.74
N GLU A 115 4.49 -0.08 -11.45
CA GLU A 115 4.33 -1.20 -12.36
C GLU A 115 3.41 -0.88 -13.54
N SER A 116 2.34 -0.13 -13.29
CA SER A 116 1.34 0.21 -14.30
C SER A 116 1.17 1.70 -14.56
N GLN A 117 1.85 2.56 -13.80
CA GLN A 117 1.78 4.02 -13.94
C GLN A 117 0.35 4.55 -13.77
N ARG A 118 -0.43 3.90 -12.90
CA ARG A 118 -1.81 4.28 -12.61
C ARG A 118 -1.90 5.20 -11.40
N PRO A 119 -2.80 6.19 -11.43
CA PRO A 119 -3.08 7.03 -10.26
C PRO A 119 -3.44 6.20 -9.03
N LEU A 120 -3.02 6.64 -7.84
CA LEU A 120 -3.35 5.90 -6.60
C LEU A 120 -4.85 5.79 -6.34
N ALA A 121 -5.64 6.79 -6.77
CA ALA A 121 -7.09 6.77 -6.67
C ALA A 121 -7.79 5.65 -7.49
N ASP A 122 -7.11 5.03 -8.46
CA ASP A 122 -7.67 3.95 -9.28
C ASP A 122 -7.69 2.58 -8.58
N PHE A 123 -6.98 2.45 -7.45
CA PHE A 123 -6.86 1.20 -6.71
C PHE A 123 -8.05 0.97 -5.76
N ASP A 124 -8.30 -0.28 -5.38
CA ASP A 124 -9.30 -0.60 -4.36
C ASP A 124 -8.80 -0.24 -2.96
N VAL A 125 -7.49 -0.42 -2.74
CA VAL A 125 -6.81 -0.20 -1.46
C VAL A 125 -5.45 0.47 -1.69
N VAL A 126 -5.19 1.54 -0.92
CA VAL A 126 -3.87 2.17 -0.81
C VAL A 126 -3.32 1.87 0.58
N GLY A 127 -2.27 1.06 0.66
CA GLY A 127 -1.63 0.66 1.90
C GLY A 127 -0.36 1.45 2.17
N PHE A 128 -0.18 1.96 3.37
CA PHE A 128 1.05 2.63 3.80
C PHE A 128 1.83 1.77 4.79
N SER A 129 3.12 1.60 4.52
CA SER A 129 4.08 0.96 5.44
C SER A 129 4.70 2.02 6.37
N LEU A 130 4.23 2.10 7.61
CA LEU A 130 4.64 3.11 8.60
C LEU A 130 5.82 2.62 9.45
N GLN A 131 7.03 3.02 9.07
CA GLN A 131 8.24 2.61 9.78
C GLN A 131 8.56 3.50 10.99
N TYR A 132 8.27 4.79 10.88
CA TYR A 132 8.58 5.80 11.90
C TYR A 132 7.70 7.04 11.69
N GLU A 133 7.51 7.84 12.74
CA GLU A 133 6.53 8.93 12.81
C GLU A 133 6.84 10.10 11.88
N LEU A 134 8.12 10.34 11.56
CA LEU A 134 8.53 11.39 10.63
C LEU A 134 7.99 11.20 9.20
N SER A 135 7.53 9.98 8.86
CA SER A 135 6.91 9.69 7.57
C SER A 135 5.42 10.07 7.48
N TYR A 136 4.79 10.50 8.57
CA TYR A 136 3.34 10.75 8.60
C TYR A 136 2.91 11.90 7.67
N THR A 137 3.71 12.95 7.56
CA THR A 137 3.43 14.04 6.60
C THR A 137 3.52 13.56 5.17
N ASN A 138 4.38 12.58 4.88
CA ASN A 138 4.47 11.97 3.57
C ASN A 138 3.23 11.13 3.26
N VAL A 139 2.62 10.43 4.23
CA VAL A 139 1.31 9.77 4.01
C VAL A 139 0.28 10.79 3.50
N LEU A 140 0.20 11.96 4.12
CA LEU A 140 -0.71 13.03 3.68
C LEU A 140 -0.37 13.56 2.29
N LEU A 141 0.92 13.76 1.99
CA LEU A 141 1.39 14.15 0.66
C LEU A 141 0.99 13.13 -0.42
N ASN A 142 1.16 11.84 -0.15
CA ASN A 142 0.83 10.77 -1.08
C ASN A 142 -0.68 10.70 -1.32
N LEU A 143 -1.51 10.90 -0.29
CA LEU A 143 -2.96 10.97 -0.44
C LEU A 143 -3.38 12.16 -1.31
N GLU A 144 -2.85 13.34 -1.01
CA GLU A 144 -3.16 14.57 -1.77
C GLU A 144 -2.77 14.42 -3.24
N LEU A 145 -1.51 14.07 -3.52
CA LEU A 145 -1.02 13.90 -4.89
C LEU A 145 -1.67 12.70 -5.58
N GLY A 146 -2.06 11.67 -4.84
CA GLY A 146 -2.77 10.50 -5.35
C GLY A 146 -4.23 10.77 -5.71
N GLY A 147 -4.74 11.98 -5.45
CA GLY A 147 -6.14 12.34 -5.72
C GLY A 147 -7.13 11.76 -4.71
N ILE A 148 -6.69 11.49 -3.48
CA ILE A 148 -7.49 10.86 -2.42
C ILE A 148 -7.77 11.91 -1.35
N PRO A 149 -9.04 12.11 -0.92
CA PRO A 149 -9.34 13.04 0.16
C PRO A 149 -8.51 12.77 1.41
N LEU A 150 -7.95 13.83 1.99
CA LEU A 150 -7.03 13.73 3.13
C LEU A 150 -7.72 13.09 4.32
N ARG A 151 -8.88 13.62 4.72
CA ARG A 151 -9.61 13.11 5.88
C ARG A 151 -10.43 11.87 5.51
N SER A 152 -10.38 10.84 6.36
CA SER A 152 -11.18 9.62 6.18
C SER A 152 -12.68 9.92 6.08
N ALA A 153 -13.16 10.90 6.86
CA ALA A 153 -14.56 11.35 6.85
C ALA A 153 -15.02 12.00 5.52
N GLU A 154 -14.09 12.41 4.65
CA GLU A 154 -14.39 13.00 3.34
C GLU A 154 -14.42 11.94 2.22
N ARG A 155 -14.11 10.67 2.53
CA ARG A 155 -14.06 9.58 1.55
C ARG A 155 -15.40 8.86 1.43
N GLY A 156 -16.03 8.97 0.27
CA GLY A 156 -17.16 8.13 -0.13
C GLY A 156 -16.77 6.75 -0.68
N ASP A 157 -17.77 5.99 -1.11
CA ASP A 157 -17.64 4.61 -1.61
C ASP A 157 -16.72 4.47 -2.83
N GLN A 158 -16.60 5.51 -3.65
CA GLN A 158 -15.75 5.50 -4.85
C GLN A 158 -14.25 5.63 -4.56
N HIS A 159 -13.88 6.13 -3.38
CA HIS A 159 -12.47 6.30 -3.02
C HIS A 159 -11.87 4.97 -2.51
N PRO A 160 -10.55 4.76 -2.69
CA PRO A 160 -9.86 3.62 -2.10
C PRO A 160 -10.05 3.56 -0.58
N ILE A 161 -9.93 2.35 -0.03
CA ILE A 161 -9.69 2.18 1.40
C ILE A 161 -8.23 2.54 1.68
N VAL A 162 -7.98 3.44 2.62
CA VAL A 162 -6.62 3.73 3.09
C VAL A 162 -6.31 2.84 4.26
N LEU A 163 -5.34 1.95 4.04
CA LEU A 163 -4.82 1.01 5.00
C LEU A 163 -3.44 1.49 5.47
N ALA A 164 -3.11 1.30 6.74
CA ALA A 164 -1.76 1.48 7.25
C ALA A 164 -1.31 0.30 8.11
N GLY A 165 -0.03 -0.05 8.02
CA GLY A 165 0.60 -1.07 8.84
C GLY A 165 2.04 -0.68 9.18
N GLY A 166 2.82 -1.62 9.70
CA GLY A 166 4.19 -1.37 10.13
C GLY A 166 4.31 -1.05 11.64
N PRO A 167 5.54 -0.90 12.15
CA PRO A 167 5.79 -0.77 13.59
C PRO A 167 4.95 0.31 14.30
N THR A 168 4.77 1.47 13.68
CA THR A 168 4.06 2.59 14.33
C THR A 168 2.53 2.49 14.22
N ALA A 169 1.98 1.53 13.46
CA ALA A 169 0.54 1.25 13.45
C ALA A 169 0.04 0.75 14.82
N THR A 170 0.94 0.37 15.73
CA THR A 170 0.65 0.08 17.14
C THR A 170 0.19 1.31 17.93
N HIS A 171 0.47 2.52 17.44
CA HIS A 171 0.04 3.80 18.03
C HIS A 171 -0.68 4.62 16.94
N PRO A 172 -1.90 4.22 16.53
CA PRO A 172 -2.54 4.70 15.31
C PRO A 172 -3.17 6.10 15.40
N GLU A 173 -3.52 6.55 16.61
CA GLU A 173 -4.31 7.78 16.83
C GLU A 173 -3.75 9.06 16.18
N PRO A 174 -2.43 9.32 16.14
CA PRO A 174 -1.89 10.47 15.40
C PRO A 174 -2.32 10.53 13.92
N LEU A 175 -2.65 9.40 13.31
CA LEU A 175 -3.09 9.29 11.92
C LEU A 175 -4.58 8.91 11.77
N ALA A 176 -5.33 8.73 12.86
CA ALA A 176 -6.71 8.23 12.85
C ALA A 176 -7.67 9.05 11.98
N ASN A 177 -7.44 10.37 11.86
CA ASN A 177 -8.25 11.26 11.02
C ASN A 177 -8.03 11.07 9.51
N PHE A 178 -6.98 10.34 9.09
CA PHE A 178 -6.53 10.24 7.70
C PHE A 178 -6.48 8.80 7.20
N VAL A 179 -6.56 7.80 8.07
CA VAL A 179 -6.47 6.38 7.72
C VAL A 179 -7.77 5.68 8.09
N ASP A 180 -8.26 4.80 7.22
CA ASP A 180 -9.52 4.08 7.46
C ASP A 180 -9.30 2.80 8.26
N ILE A 181 -8.20 2.09 7.99
CA ILE A 181 -7.86 0.83 8.61
C ILE A 181 -6.40 0.83 9.02
N PHE A 182 -6.11 0.40 10.25
CA PHE A 182 -4.78 0.03 10.70
C PHE A 182 -4.71 -1.49 10.88
N LEU A 183 -3.65 -2.11 10.37
CA LEU A 183 -3.28 -3.48 10.66
C LEU A 183 -2.17 -3.47 11.72
N VAL A 184 -2.51 -3.95 12.91
CA VAL A 184 -1.64 -3.97 14.09
C VAL A 184 -0.98 -5.34 14.23
N GLY A 185 0.31 -5.40 13.93
CA GLY A 185 1.13 -6.61 14.02
C GLY A 185 1.65 -7.07 12.68
N GLU A 186 1.95 -8.36 12.59
CA GLU A 186 2.48 -8.99 11.38
C GLU A 186 1.36 -9.15 10.33
N ALA A 187 1.64 -8.72 9.10
CA ALA A 187 0.62 -8.54 8.07
C ALA A 187 0.46 -9.76 7.15
N GLU A 188 1.44 -10.66 7.12
CA GLU A 188 1.58 -11.74 6.15
C GLU A 188 0.35 -12.67 6.14
N GLU A 189 -0.15 -13.07 7.31
CA GLU A 189 -1.31 -13.96 7.41
C GLU A 189 -2.64 -13.23 7.13
N VAL A 190 -2.77 -11.96 7.55
CA VAL A 190 -4.06 -11.26 7.59
C VAL A 190 -4.31 -10.43 6.34
N LEU A 191 -3.27 -9.81 5.77
CA LEU A 191 -3.39 -8.88 4.66
C LEU A 191 -4.05 -9.52 3.42
N PRO A 192 -3.70 -10.74 2.97
CA PRO A 192 -4.37 -11.34 1.81
C PRO A 192 -5.89 -11.48 2.00
N GLU A 193 -6.33 -11.93 3.18
CA GLU A 193 -7.75 -12.09 3.48
C GLU A 193 -8.47 -10.75 3.65
N LEU A 194 -7.80 -9.76 4.24
CA LEU A 194 -8.32 -8.39 4.32
C LEU A 194 -8.55 -7.81 2.92
N LEU A 195 -7.57 -7.93 2.02
CA LEU A 195 -7.68 -7.44 0.64
C LEU A 195 -8.81 -8.15 -0.11
N ARG A 196 -8.94 -9.47 0.02
CA ARG A 196 -10.07 -10.22 -0.56
C ARG A 196 -11.41 -9.76 -0.02
N THR A 197 -11.51 -9.55 1.29
CA THR A 197 -12.73 -9.06 1.94
C THR A 197 -13.14 -7.70 1.38
N ILE A 198 -12.20 -6.75 1.31
CA ILE A 198 -12.44 -5.42 0.77
C ILE A 198 -12.84 -5.50 -0.71
N GLY A 199 -12.02 -6.14 -1.54
CA GLY A 199 -12.26 -6.23 -2.98
C GLY A 199 -13.60 -6.89 -3.33
N ARG A 200 -13.93 -8.01 -2.67
CA ARG A 200 -15.20 -8.72 -2.90
C ARG A 200 -16.42 -7.88 -2.54
N LEU A 201 -16.37 -7.17 -1.41
CA LEU A 201 -17.48 -6.31 -0.97
C LEU A 201 -17.64 -5.08 -1.86
N ARG A 202 -16.54 -4.41 -2.23
CA ARG A 202 -16.59 -3.26 -3.15
C ARG A 202 -17.16 -3.66 -4.52
N ARG A 203 -16.75 -4.81 -5.06
CA ARG A 203 -17.29 -5.37 -6.31
C ARG A 203 -18.77 -5.74 -6.21
N ALA A 204 -19.25 -6.12 -5.02
CA ALA A 204 -20.65 -6.38 -4.75
C ALA A 204 -21.48 -5.10 -4.54
N GLY A 205 -20.86 -3.92 -4.62
CA GLY A 205 -21.52 -2.63 -4.41
C GLY A 205 -21.79 -2.29 -2.94
N ALA A 206 -21.06 -2.93 -2.01
CA ALA A 206 -21.15 -2.60 -0.59
C ALA A 206 -20.66 -1.17 -0.34
N THR A 207 -21.29 -0.51 0.62
CA THR A 207 -20.87 0.81 1.11
C THR A 207 -19.53 0.72 1.86
N ARG A 208 -18.83 1.85 1.97
CA ARG A 208 -17.58 1.95 2.75
C ARG A 208 -17.78 1.46 4.18
N SER A 209 -18.89 1.82 4.82
CA SER A 209 -19.19 1.41 6.20
C SER A 209 -19.36 -0.11 6.33
N GLU A 210 -19.99 -0.77 5.35
CA GLU A 210 -20.11 -2.24 5.32
C GLU A 210 -18.75 -2.92 5.12
N VAL A 211 -17.90 -2.35 4.26
CA VAL A 211 -16.51 -2.82 4.07
C VAL A 211 -15.73 -2.72 5.38
N LEU A 212 -15.75 -1.57 6.05
CA LEU A 212 -15.05 -1.35 7.32
C LEU A 212 -15.60 -2.26 8.44
N ALA A 213 -16.91 -2.45 8.50
CA ALA A 213 -17.56 -3.34 9.45
C ALA A 213 -17.23 -4.82 9.22
N ALA A 214 -16.96 -5.23 7.98
CA ALA A 214 -16.45 -6.57 7.69
C ALA A 214 -14.97 -6.71 8.03
N ALA A 215 -14.15 -5.70 7.67
CA ALA A 215 -12.72 -5.70 7.91
C ALA A 215 -12.36 -5.75 9.40
N VAL A 216 -13.06 -5.00 10.27
CA VAL A 216 -12.77 -4.95 11.72
C VAL A 216 -12.94 -6.30 12.44
N LYS A 217 -13.58 -7.28 11.80
CA LYS A 217 -13.74 -8.64 12.35
C LYS A 217 -12.50 -9.50 12.16
N LEU A 218 -11.55 -9.08 11.32
CA LEU A 218 -10.30 -9.79 11.10
C LEU A 218 -9.30 -9.47 12.23
N PRO A 219 -8.40 -10.41 12.58
CA PRO A 219 -7.40 -10.20 13.63
C PRO A 219 -6.51 -8.98 13.34
N GLY A 220 -6.15 -8.23 14.39
CA GLY A 220 -5.24 -7.09 14.27
C GLY A 220 -5.81 -5.86 13.58
N ILE A 221 -7.08 -5.86 13.20
CA ILE A 221 -7.68 -4.72 12.49
C ILE A 221 -8.23 -3.70 13.47
N TYR A 222 -7.72 -2.47 13.37
CA TYR A 222 -8.22 -1.29 14.06
C TYR A 222 -8.83 -0.32 13.06
N VAL A 223 -10.11 0.04 13.24
CA VAL A 223 -10.83 1.02 12.42
C VAL A 223 -11.16 2.22 13.30
N PRO A 224 -10.49 3.38 13.15
CA PRO A 224 -10.61 4.48 14.12
C PRO A 224 -12.04 4.99 14.33
N GLU A 225 -12.87 5.05 13.28
CA GLU A 225 -14.27 5.51 13.40
C GLU A 225 -15.15 4.64 14.32
N PHE A 226 -14.70 3.43 14.65
CA PHE A 226 -15.40 2.51 15.54
C PHE A 226 -15.06 2.72 17.01
N TYR A 227 -14.17 3.66 17.32
CA TYR A 227 -13.70 3.92 18.67
C TYR A 227 -13.87 5.40 19.06
N ARG A 228 -14.03 5.62 20.37
CA ARG A 228 -14.04 6.94 20.99
C ARG A 228 -12.72 7.12 21.73
N VAL A 229 -12.21 8.33 21.63
CA VAL A 229 -11.03 8.77 22.37
C VAL A 229 -11.41 9.82 23.40
N ALA A 230 -10.65 9.90 24.48
CA ALA A 230 -10.72 10.96 25.48
C ALA A 230 -9.35 11.16 26.12
N GLU A 231 -9.12 12.35 26.67
CA GLU A 231 -7.92 12.62 27.46
C GLU A 231 -7.95 11.83 28.77
N ASP A 232 -6.88 11.08 29.04
CA ASP A 232 -6.69 10.40 30.32
C ASP A 232 -6.13 11.39 31.36
N PRO A 233 -6.84 11.64 32.47
CA PRO A 233 -6.46 12.68 33.44
C PRO A 233 -5.18 12.36 34.23
N ARG A 234 -4.58 11.18 34.06
CA ARG A 234 -3.32 10.81 34.74
C ARG A 234 -2.11 11.01 33.83
N SER A 235 -2.24 10.67 32.55
CA SER A 235 -1.18 10.77 31.56
C SER A 235 -1.25 12.03 30.70
N GLU A 236 -2.39 12.74 30.70
CA GLU A 236 -2.68 13.87 29.81
C GLU A 236 -2.61 13.51 28.31
N LEU A 237 -2.67 12.21 28.01
CA LEU A 237 -2.66 11.68 26.66
C LEU A 237 -4.07 11.30 26.21
N GLU A 238 -4.33 11.42 24.92
CA GLU A 238 -5.54 10.89 24.31
C GLU A 238 -5.47 9.36 24.27
N VAL A 239 -6.51 8.70 24.80
CA VAL A 239 -6.62 7.24 24.87
C VAL A 239 -7.96 6.76 24.34
N VAL A 240 -7.98 5.56 23.79
CA VAL A 240 -9.22 4.88 23.38
C VAL A 240 -10.00 4.45 24.62
N VAL A 241 -11.21 4.99 24.79
CA VAL A 241 -12.06 4.78 25.97
C VAL A 241 -13.26 3.85 25.73
N GLY A 242 -13.47 3.43 24.49
CA GLY A 242 -14.50 2.45 24.14
C GLY A 242 -14.98 2.56 22.71
N ARG A 243 -15.96 1.73 22.36
CA ARG A 243 -16.54 1.69 21.01
C ARG A 243 -17.53 2.83 20.78
N THR A 244 -17.67 3.27 19.53
CA THR A 244 -18.81 4.08 19.07
C THR A 244 -20.03 3.18 18.86
N PRO A 245 -21.25 3.72 18.75
CA PRO A 245 -22.42 2.92 18.37
C PRO A 245 -22.26 2.21 17.01
N ALA A 246 -21.51 2.79 16.08
CA ALA A 246 -21.16 2.14 14.82
C ALA A 246 -20.21 0.95 15.05
N GLY A 247 -19.18 1.12 15.88
CA GLY A 247 -18.27 0.04 16.26
C GLY A 247 -18.96 -1.12 16.97
N GLU A 248 -19.91 -0.84 17.86
CA GLU A 248 -20.73 -1.87 18.53
C GLU A 248 -21.56 -2.67 17.52
N ARG A 249 -22.24 -2.00 16.58
CA ARG A 249 -23.02 -2.66 15.52
C ARG A 249 -22.14 -3.46 14.55
N ALA A 250 -20.95 -2.97 14.25
CA ALA A 250 -19.98 -3.65 13.41
C ALA A 250 -19.40 -4.91 14.09
N GLY A 251 -19.53 -5.02 15.42
CA GLY A 251 -18.88 -6.06 16.20
C GLY A 251 -17.38 -5.82 16.36
N ALA A 252 -16.94 -4.56 16.35
CA ALA A 252 -15.56 -4.19 16.62
C ALA A 252 -15.13 -4.72 18.00
N PRO A 253 -13.90 -5.24 18.15
CA PRO A 253 -13.42 -5.76 19.43
C PRO A 253 -13.25 -4.61 20.44
N GLU A 254 -13.39 -4.90 21.74
CA GLU A 254 -13.15 -3.90 22.79
C GLU A 254 -11.68 -3.47 22.84
N ARG A 255 -10.77 -4.40 22.53
CA ARG A 255 -9.34 -4.19 22.40
C ARG A 255 -8.85 -4.93 21.18
N VAL A 256 -8.09 -4.25 20.32
CA VAL A 256 -7.44 -4.89 19.18
C VAL A 256 -6.19 -5.60 19.68
N GLU A 257 -6.10 -6.90 19.41
CA GLU A 257 -4.92 -7.69 19.73
C GLU A 257 -3.93 -7.65 18.57
N ARG A 258 -2.65 -7.45 18.91
CA ARG A 258 -1.57 -7.50 17.92
C ARG A 258 -1.48 -8.91 17.33
N VAL A 259 -1.41 -8.99 16.01
CA VAL A 259 -1.18 -10.24 15.28
C VAL A 259 0.30 -10.62 15.34
N TRP A 260 0.55 -11.90 15.56
CA TRP A 260 1.88 -12.50 15.57
C TRP A 260 1.88 -13.70 14.61
N VAL A 261 2.77 -13.70 13.63
CA VAL A 261 3.01 -14.87 12.79
C VAL A 261 3.68 -15.94 13.64
N ARG A 262 3.08 -17.14 13.67
CA ARG A 262 3.55 -18.24 14.54
C ARG A 262 4.79 -18.93 13.99
N ASP A 263 4.93 -18.94 12.66
CA ASP A 263 6.04 -19.56 11.94
C ASP A 263 6.55 -18.57 10.90
N LEU A 264 7.67 -17.90 11.21
CA LEU A 264 8.31 -16.94 10.30
C LEU A 264 8.90 -17.63 9.07
N ASP A 265 9.27 -18.92 9.16
CA ASP A 265 9.85 -19.66 8.05
C ASP A 265 8.80 -19.95 6.95
N ALA A 266 7.51 -19.82 7.27
CA ALA A 266 6.42 -19.90 6.29
C ALA A 266 6.42 -18.72 5.29
N TYR A 267 7.11 -17.62 5.60
CA TYR A 267 7.22 -16.43 4.77
C TYR A 267 8.68 -16.13 4.43
N PRO A 268 9.34 -17.00 3.64
CA PRO A 268 10.75 -16.86 3.35
C PRO A 268 11.02 -15.60 2.54
N PHE A 269 12.22 -15.05 2.71
CA PHE A 269 12.68 -13.91 1.95
C PHE A 269 12.60 -14.19 0.44
N PRO A 270 12.03 -13.26 -0.34
CA PRO A 270 11.93 -13.46 -1.78
C PRO A 270 13.32 -13.43 -2.41
N THR A 271 13.64 -14.49 -3.15
CA THR A 271 14.89 -14.61 -3.92
C THR A 271 14.87 -13.82 -5.23
N GLU A 272 13.66 -13.48 -5.71
CA GLU A 272 13.41 -12.63 -6.87
C GLU A 272 12.65 -11.39 -6.40
N PHE A 273 13.15 -10.20 -6.73
CA PHE A 273 12.55 -8.94 -6.33
C PHE A 273 12.97 -7.82 -7.28
N PRO A 274 12.14 -6.78 -7.46
CA PRO A 274 12.47 -5.70 -8.38
C PRO A 274 13.85 -5.10 -8.08
N VAL A 275 14.75 -5.14 -9.08
CA VAL A 275 16.12 -4.65 -8.92
C VAL A 275 16.11 -3.13 -9.03
N PRO A 276 16.55 -2.39 -8.00
CA PRO A 276 16.45 -0.94 -8.01
C PRO A 276 17.25 -0.28 -9.14
N TYR A 277 16.64 0.68 -9.85
CA TYR A 277 17.33 1.50 -10.85
C TYR A 277 18.07 2.72 -10.27
N ALA A 278 17.93 2.95 -8.97
CA ALA A 278 18.73 3.91 -8.20
C ALA A 278 19.46 3.14 -7.08
N GLU A 279 20.65 3.64 -6.69
CA GLU A 279 21.42 3.04 -5.59
C GLU A 279 20.56 2.96 -4.32
N ALA A 280 20.19 1.74 -3.95
CA ALA A 280 19.47 1.48 -2.71
C ALA A 280 20.36 1.88 -1.53
N ILE A 281 19.79 2.62 -0.59
CA ILE A 281 20.52 3.00 0.62
C ILE A 281 20.38 1.85 1.61
N PHE A 282 21.50 1.23 1.94
CA PHE A 282 21.62 0.30 3.05
C PHE A 282 22.28 1.06 4.20
N ASP A 283 21.73 0.91 5.41
CA ASP A 283 22.34 1.41 6.64
C ASP A 283 23.56 0.57 7.07
#